data_AF-A0A8J7CXP6-F1
#
_entry.id   AF-A0A8J7CXP6-F1
#
_cell.length_a   1.000
_cell.length_b   1.000
_cell.length_c   1.000
_cell.angle_alpha   90.00
_cell.angle_beta   90.00
_cell.angle_gamma   90.00
#
_symmetry.space_group_name_H-M   'P 1'
#
loop_
_entity.id
_entity.type
_entity.pdbx_description
1 polymer ?
#
loop_
_entity_poly.entity_id
_entity_poly.type
_entity_poly.pdbx_seq_one_letter_code
_entity_poly.pdbx_strand_id
1 'polypeptide(L)'
;MSRKKKRRGIPTILLAMVLLWTSLGSSYAATVLNGYEEKVLVDESIGSGIQYVEKSLQSQDGSVQRLNIVTADLSNENVEIITSKPKDVGVKLEPLSMQIARERFKGKNVVAGINADMFDMSLGDSIGMQVKDGKVISAPLNTSYHMFGIDGTGAPFIQHVATSASFTVIDSVYESVYGASNPELTINLDGVNEPLMLIITVSFFLLPTTTNLGSRLPQKAAP
;
A
#
# COMPACT_ATOMS: atom_id res chain seq x y z
N MET A 1 -30.43 -34.82 -71.10
CA MET A 1 -30.57 -33.55 -70.34
C MET A 1 -30.84 -33.83 -68.86
N SER A 2 -29.93 -33.35 -68.01
CA SER A 2 -30.00 -33.03 -66.57
C SER A 2 -30.56 -34.03 -65.54
N ARG A 3 -29.64 -34.72 -64.83
CA ARG A 3 -29.87 -35.36 -63.51
C ARG A 3 -29.80 -34.29 -62.41
N LYS A 4 -30.89 -34.07 -61.67
CA LYS A 4 -30.90 -33.23 -60.45
C LYS A 4 -30.17 -33.93 -59.30
N LYS A 5 -29.04 -33.37 -58.85
CA LYS A 5 -28.29 -33.82 -57.65
C LYS A 5 -29.04 -33.43 -56.37
N LYS A 6 -29.39 -34.42 -55.56
CA LYS A 6 -29.97 -34.26 -54.21
C LYS A 6 -28.83 -33.92 -53.23
N ARG A 7 -28.73 -32.66 -52.79
CA ARG A 7 -27.80 -32.25 -51.73
C ARG A 7 -28.28 -32.84 -50.40
N ARG A 8 -27.51 -33.78 -49.84
CA ARG A 8 -27.72 -34.30 -48.48
C ARG A 8 -27.17 -33.26 -47.50
N GLY A 9 -28.03 -32.65 -46.70
CA GLY A 9 -27.61 -31.84 -45.56
C GLY A 9 -26.91 -32.75 -44.54
N ILE A 10 -25.67 -32.41 -44.20
CA ILE A 10 -24.96 -33.03 -43.07
C ILE A 10 -25.61 -32.46 -41.80
N PRO A 11 -26.02 -33.30 -40.84
CA PRO A 11 -26.82 -32.86 -39.71
C PRO A 11 -25.92 -32.06 -38.75
N THR A 12 -26.35 -30.84 -38.46
CA THR A 12 -25.82 -29.91 -37.45
C THR A 12 -25.80 -30.46 -36.02
N ILE A 13 -26.29 -31.68 -35.80
CA ILE A 13 -26.34 -32.36 -34.50
C ILE A 13 -24.95 -32.86 -34.06
N LEU A 14 -24.03 -33.15 -35.00
CA LEU A 14 -22.68 -33.63 -34.67
C LEU A 14 -21.74 -32.51 -34.17
N LEU A 15 -22.05 -31.24 -34.43
CA LEU A 15 -21.25 -30.10 -33.95
C LEU A 15 -21.61 -29.71 -32.50
N ALA A 16 -22.84 -30.00 -32.05
CA ALA A 16 -23.28 -29.71 -30.69
C ALA A 16 -22.74 -30.72 -29.65
N MET A 17 -22.43 -31.97 -30.04
CA MET A 17 -21.84 -32.96 -29.13
C MET A 17 -20.33 -32.76 -28.90
N VAL A 18 -19.63 -32.02 -29.77
CA VAL A 18 -18.20 -31.69 -29.57
C VAL A 18 -18.03 -30.53 -28.59
N LEU A 19 -19.01 -29.63 -28.47
CA LEU A 19 -18.97 -28.49 -27.54
C LEU A 19 -19.36 -28.85 -26.09
N LEU A 20 -19.80 -30.09 -25.84
CA LEU A 20 -20.13 -30.58 -24.49
C LEU A 20 -19.01 -31.42 -23.85
N TRP A 21 -17.87 -31.58 -24.52
CA TRP A 21 -16.75 -32.40 -24.00
C TRP A 21 -15.62 -31.60 -23.37
N THR A 22 -15.60 -30.26 -23.48
CA THR A 22 -14.56 -29.43 -22.85
C THR A 22 -14.86 -29.03 -21.41
N SER A 23 -15.96 -29.53 -20.81
CA SER A 23 -16.21 -29.40 -19.36
C SER A 23 -15.68 -30.60 -18.55
N LEU A 24 -14.76 -31.40 -19.12
CA LEU A 24 -13.98 -32.36 -18.35
C LEU A 24 -13.17 -31.58 -17.31
N GLY A 25 -13.73 -31.54 -16.10
CA GLY A 25 -13.09 -30.98 -14.93
C GLY A 25 -11.66 -31.47 -14.85
N SER A 26 -10.75 -30.52 -14.68
CA SER A 26 -9.36 -30.77 -14.35
C SER A 26 -9.31 -31.81 -13.24
N SER A 27 -8.85 -33.01 -13.57
CA SER A 27 -8.50 -34.03 -12.60
C SER A 27 -7.39 -33.43 -11.74
N TYR A 28 -7.75 -32.85 -10.60
CA TYR A 28 -6.79 -32.24 -9.69
C TYR A 28 -5.89 -33.34 -9.13
N ALA A 29 -4.73 -33.52 -9.75
CA ALA A 29 -3.71 -34.44 -9.29
C ALA A 29 -3.16 -33.94 -7.95
N ALA A 30 -3.15 -34.82 -6.95
CA ALA A 30 -2.54 -34.51 -5.68
C ALA A 30 -1.01 -34.47 -5.86
N THR A 31 -0.37 -33.37 -5.47
CA THR A 31 1.09 -33.22 -5.53
C THR A 31 1.63 -33.24 -4.10
N VAL A 32 2.70 -33.98 -3.84
CA VAL A 32 3.33 -34.01 -2.51
C VAL A 32 4.34 -32.87 -2.42
N LEU A 33 4.08 -31.90 -1.54
CA LEU A 33 4.95 -30.75 -1.27
C LEU A 33 5.45 -30.85 0.18
N ASN A 34 6.76 -31.03 0.39
CA ASN A 34 7.40 -30.97 1.71
C ASN A 34 6.66 -31.76 2.83
N GLY A 35 6.19 -32.98 2.53
CA GLY A 35 5.48 -33.83 3.51
C GLY A 35 3.98 -33.58 3.62
N TYR A 36 3.40 -32.75 2.74
CA TYR A 36 1.97 -32.54 2.62
C TYR A 36 1.42 -33.14 1.33
N GLU A 37 0.30 -33.85 1.40
CA GLU A 37 -0.53 -34.16 0.24
C GLU A 37 -1.38 -32.93 -0.10
N GLU A 38 -1.09 -32.29 -1.22
CA GLU A 38 -1.86 -31.17 -1.75
C GLU A 38 -3.04 -31.69 -2.56
N LYS A 39 -4.23 -31.13 -2.38
CA LYS A 39 -5.39 -31.33 -3.24
C LYS A 39 -6.02 -30.00 -3.60
N VAL A 40 -6.09 -29.67 -4.90
CA VAL A 40 -6.87 -28.52 -5.36
C VAL A 40 -8.36 -28.83 -5.25
N LEU A 41 -9.11 -27.91 -4.68
CA LEU A 41 -10.54 -28.03 -4.39
C LEU A 41 -11.37 -27.11 -5.28
N VAL A 42 -10.87 -25.90 -5.50
CA VAL A 42 -11.47 -24.87 -6.34
C VAL A 42 -10.36 -24.26 -7.18
N ASP A 43 -10.67 -24.00 -8.46
CA ASP A 43 -9.81 -23.29 -9.39
C ASP A 43 -10.72 -22.55 -10.38
N GLU A 44 -10.92 -21.25 -10.17
CA GLU A 44 -11.85 -20.45 -10.96
C GLU A 44 -11.39 -19.01 -11.19
N SER A 45 -11.73 -18.46 -12.36
CA SER A 45 -11.54 -17.04 -12.63
C SER A 45 -12.67 -16.24 -11.98
N ILE A 46 -12.29 -15.34 -11.06
CA ILE A 46 -13.25 -14.48 -10.31
C ILE A 46 -13.31 -13.05 -10.85
N GLY A 47 -12.59 -12.78 -11.95
CA GLY A 47 -12.54 -11.49 -12.63
C GLY A 47 -11.50 -11.49 -13.74
N SER A 48 -11.56 -10.49 -14.64
CA SER A 48 -10.52 -10.29 -15.65
C SER A 48 -9.17 -10.09 -14.97
N GLY A 49 -8.19 -10.94 -15.28
CA GLY A 49 -6.86 -10.91 -14.66
C GLY A 49 -6.80 -11.42 -13.22
N ILE A 50 -7.86 -12.02 -12.67
CA ILE A 50 -7.90 -12.54 -11.30
C ILE A 50 -8.31 -14.02 -11.27
N GLN A 51 -7.47 -14.84 -10.64
CA GLN A 51 -7.70 -16.26 -10.43
C GLN A 51 -7.81 -16.57 -8.94
N TYR A 52 -8.77 -17.43 -8.56
CA TYR A 52 -8.90 -17.96 -7.21
C TYR A 52 -8.64 -19.47 -7.21
N VAL A 53 -7.81 -19.91 -6.27
CA VAL A 53 -7.51 -21.33 -6.04
C VAL A 53 -7.66 -21.65 -4.55
N GLU A 54 -8.47 -22.66 -4.23
CA GLU A 54 -8.54 -23.25 -2.89
C GLU A 54 -7.80 -24.60 -2.89
N LYS A 55 -6.91 -24.79 -1.93
CA LYS A 55 -6.16 -26.05 -1.75
C LYS A 55 -6.38 -26.62 -0.35
N SER A 56 -6.43 -27.94 -0.26
CA SER A 56 -6.27 -28.70 0.97
C SER A 56 -4.85 -29.19 1.07
N LEU A 57 -4.18 -28.97 2.20
CA LEU A 57 -2.88 -29.56 2.50
C LEU A 57 -3.06 -30.54 3.65
N GLN A 58 -2.83 -31.83 3.41
CA GLN A 58 -2.89 -32.84 4.46
C GLN A 58 -1.48 -33.26 4.85
N SER A 59 -1.11 -33.05 6.11
CA SER A 59 0.14 -33.50 6.69
C SER A 59 0.10 -35.01 6.98
N GLN A 60 1.29 -35.63 7.09
CA GLN A 60 1.44 -37.03 7.47
C GLN A 60 0.85 -37.36 8.86
N ASP A 61 0.78 -36.38 9.76
CA ASP A 61 0.14 -36.52 11.08
C ASP A 61 -1.40 -36.48 11.03
N GLY A 62 -1.97 -36.31 9.84
CA GLY A 62 -3.40 -36.24 9.61
C GLY A 62 -4.00 -34.84 9.77
N SER A 63 -3.21 -33.82 10.13
CA SER A 63 -3.69 -32.44 10.16
C SER A 63 -4.00 -31.93 8.75
N VAL A 64 -5.10 -31.18 8.62
CA VAL A 64 -5.55 -30.63 7.34
C VAL A 64 -5.58 -29.11 7.43
N GLN A 65 -4.92 -28.45 6.48
CA GLN A 65 -4.92 -27.01 6.32
C GLN A 65 -5.65 -26.63 5.03
N ARG A 66 -6.30 -25.46 5.03
CA ARG A 66 -6.92 -24.86 3.86
C ARG A 66 -6.14 -23.63 3.45
N LEU A 67 -5.78 -23.56 2.17
CA LEU A 67 -5.08 -22.44 1.59
C LEU A 67 -5.97 -21.77 0.55
N ASN A 68 -6.17 -20.47 0.69
CA ASN A 68 -6.93 -19.64 -0.22
C ASN A 68 -5.94 -18.73 -0.96
N ILE A 69 -5.80 -18.91 -2.27
CA ILE A 69 -4.83 -18.19 -3.09
C ILE A 69 -5.58 -17.33 -4.10
N VAL A 70 -5.26 -16.04 -4.14
CA VAL A 70 -5.71 -15.15 -5.20
C VAL A 70 -4.49 -14.71 -5.99
N THR A 71 -4.51 -14.95 -7.29
CA THR A 71 -3.48 -14.47 -8.22
C THR A 71 -4.05 -13.31 -9.02
N ALA A 72 -3.34 -12.20 -9.01
CA ALA A 72 -3.71 -10.97 -9.72
C ALA A 72 -2.64 -10.63 -10.76
N ASP A 73 -3.07 -10.46 -12.02
CA ASP A 73 -2.21 -9.99 -13.10
C ASP A 73 -2.15 -8.46 -13.08
N LEU A 74 -1.07 -7.91 -12.53
CA LEU A 74 -0.86 -6.46 -12.42
C LEU A 74 -0.49 -5.80 -13.76
N SER A 75 -0.27 -6.57 -14.83
CA SER A 75 -0.11 -6.00 -16.18
C SER A 75 -1.46 -5.68 -16.83
N ASN A 76 -2.56 -6.20 -16.29
CA ASN A 76 -3.91 -5.89 -16.72
C ASN A 76 -4.34 -4.54 -16.14
N GLU A 77 -4.65 -3.58 -17.00
CA GLU A 77 -5.06 -2.21 -16.61
C GLU A 77 -6.33 -2.14 -15.74
N ASN A 78 -7.12 -3.21 -15.70
CA ASN A 78 -8.34 -3.30 -14.89
C ASN A 78 -8.10 -3.89 -13.49
N VAL A 79 -6.85 -4.26 -13.18
CA VAL A 79 -6.46 -4.87 -11.90
C VAL A 79 -5.59 -3.89 -11.12
N GLU A 80 -6.00 -3.60 -9.88
CA GLU A 80 -5.30 -2.70 -8.98
C GLU A 80 -5.26 -3.33 -7.58
N ILE A 81 -4.11 -3.24 -6.91
CA ILE A 81 -4.01 -3.51 -5.47
C ILE A 81 -4.19 -2.20 -4.73
N ILE A 82 -5.21 -2.13 -3.89
CA ILE A 82 -5.45 -0.98 -3.02
C ILE A 82 -5.10 -1.32 -1.58
N THR A 83 -4.42 -0.42 -0.89
CA THR A 83 -4.24 -0.48 0.56
C THR A 83 -5.39 0.26 1.24
N SER A 84 -5.88 -0.28 2.36
CA SER A 84 -6.90 0.35 3.18
C SER A 84 -6.40 0.49 4.61
N LYS A 85 -6.91 1.52 5.29
CA LYS A 85 -6.68 1.80 6.71
C LYS A 85 -8.04 2.02 7.39
N PRO A 86 -8.11 1.95 8.72
CA PRO A 86 -9.31 2.30 9.47
C PRO A 86 -9.87 3.68 9.06
N LYS A 87 -11.20 3.78 9.02
CA LYS A 87 -11.90 5.02 8.65
C LYS A 87 -11.50 6.19 9.54
N ASP A 88 -11.09 7.30 8.90
CA ASP A 88 -10.86 8.63 9.49
C ASP A 88 -9.80 8.73 10.60
N VAL A 89 -9.06 7.65 10.90
CA VAL A 89 -8.01 7.64 11.93
C VAL A 89 -6.80 6.83 11.47
N GLY A 90 -5.61 7.13 12.01
CA GLY A 90 -4.40 6.32 11.80
C GLY A 90 -4.38 5.04 12.66
N VAL A 91 -4.99 5.12 13.85
CA VAL A 91 -4.94 4.08 14.89
C VAL A 91 -6.35 3.63 15.22
N LYS A 92 -6.71 2.39 14.84
CA LYS A 92 -7.99 1.74 15.20
C LYS A 92 -8.06 0.32 14.65
N LEU A 93 -8.77 -0.56 15.35
CA LEU A 93 -9.16 -1.86 14.81
C LEU A 93 -10.38 -1.75 13.90
N GLU A 94 -10.28 -2.28 12.68
CA GLU A 94 -11.41 -2.37 11.76
C GLU A 94 -11.42 -3.71 11.02
N PRO A 95 -12.53 -4.48 11.07
CA PRO A 95 -12.65 -5.73 10.32
C PRO A 95 -12.43 -5.51 8.82
N LEU A 96 -11.67 -6.41 8.19
CA LEU A 96 -11.39 -6.37 6.75
C LEU A 96 -12.67 -6.28 5.90
N SER A 97 -13.74 -6.98 6.30
CA SER A 97 -15.03 -6.92 5.61
C SER A 97 -15.63 -5.51 5.56
N MET A 98 -15.45 -4.70 6.62
CA MET A 98 -15.89 -3.31 6.65
C MET A 98 -15.02 -2.42 5.76
N GLN A 99 -13.72 -2.70 5.70
CA GLN A 99 -12.81 -2.02 4.78
C GLN A 99 -13.19 -2.30 3.32
N ILE A 100 -13.45 -3.56 2.98
CA ILE A 100 -13.94 -3.99 1.66
C ILE A 100 -15.27 -3.31 1.33
N ALA A 101 -16.23 -3.33 2.26
CA ALA A 101 -17.55 -2.72 2.04
C ALA A 101 -17.44 -1.21 1.75
N ARG A 102 -16.53 -0.51 2.44
CA ARG A 102 -16.26 0.91 2.21
C ARG A 102 -15.66 1.18 0.83
N GLU A 103 -14.69 0.39 0.40
CA GLU A 103 -14.10 0.58 -0.93
C GLU A 103 -15.12 0.24 -2.04
N ARG A 104 -15.98 -0.76 -1.82
CA ARG A 104 -17.14 -1.03 -2.69
C ARG A 104 -18.11 0.14 -2.74
N PHE A 105 -18.41 0.77 -1.61
CA PHE A 105 -19.25 1.98 -1.55
C PHE A 105 -18.67 3.16 -2.33
N LYS A 106 -17.34 3.26 -2.43
CA LYS A 106 -16.64 4.25 -3.28
C LYS A 106 -16.64 3.90 -4.77
N GLY A 107 -17.32 2.81 -5.17
CA GLY A 107 -17.43 2.38 -6.56
C GLY A 107 -16.33 1.42 -7.02
N LYS A 108 -15.47 0.92 -6.12
CA LYS A 108 -14.45 -0.09 -6.48
C LYS A 108 -15.06 -1.49 -6.54
N ASN A 109 -14.73 -2.26 -7.58
CA ASN A 109 -15.12 -3.68 -7.64
C ASN A 109 -14.10 -4.55 -6.90
N VAL A 110 -14.22 -4.62 -5.57
CA VAL A 110 -13.29 -5.39 -4.73
C VAL A 110 -13.66 -6.88 -4.78
N VAL A 111 -12.78 -7.69 -5.37
CA VAL A 111 -12.97 -9.14 -5.55
C VAL A 111 -12.32 -9.99 -4.46
N ALA A 112 -11.28 -9.48 -3.80
CA ALA A 112 -10.57 -10.16 -2.73
C ALA A 112 -9.96 -9.14 -1.75
N GLY A 113 -9.64 -9.59 -0.54
CA GLY A 113 -8.91 -8.82 0.44
C GLY A 113 -8.20 -9.73 1.44
N ILE A 114 -7.07 -9.27 1.96
CA ILE A 114 -6.29 -9.94 3.00
C ILE A 114 -5.95 -8.93 4.10
N ASN A 115 -5.73 -9.40 5.32
CA ASN A 115 -5.01 -8.59 6.30
C ASN A 115 -3.55 -8.41 5.83
N ALA A 116 -2.98 -7.25 6.09
CA ALA A 116 -1.65 -6.89 5.59
C ALA A 116 -0.61 -6.92 6.71
N ASP A 117 -0.37 -5.78 7.34
CA ASP A 117 0.74 -5.57 8.28
C ASP A 117 0.44 -6.11 9.70
N MET A 118 1.50 -6.25 10.49
CA MET A 118 1.40 -6.44 11.94
C MET A 118 0.87 -5.16 12.60
N PHE A 119 0.02 -5.32 13.60
CA PHE A 119 -0.54 -4.19 14.35
C PHE A 119 -0.71 -4.53 15.82
N ASP A 120 -0.72 -3.51 16.67
CA ASP A 120 -1.05 -3.63 18.08
C ASP A 120 -2.54 -3.98 18.23
N MET A 121 -2.86 -5.15 18.79
CA MET A 121 -4.23 -5.62 18.96
C MET A 121 -5.04 -4.85 20.03
N SER A 122 -4.41 -4.02 20.85
CA SER A 122 -5.04 -3.17 21.87
C SER A 122 -5.41 -1.80 21.29
N LEU A 123 -4.51 -1.21 20.51
CA LEU A 123 -4.67 0.15 19.95
C LEU A 123 -5.15 0.14 18.50
N GLY A 124 -4.81 -0.89 17.74
CA GLY A 124 -4.99 -0.95 16.29
C GLY A 124 -4.00 -0.07 15.53
N ASP A 125 -2.80 0.11 16.08
CA ASP A 125 -1.70 0.87 15.45
C ASP A 125 -0.81 -0.06 14.62
N SER A 126 -0.39 0.39 13.44
CA SER A 126 0.48 -0.39 12.55
C SER A 126 1.90 -0.42 13.11
N ILE A 127 2.53 -1.60 13.09
CA ILE A 127 3.91 -1.76 13.58
C ILE A 127 4.92 -1.55 12.43
N GLY A 128 4.50 -1.79 11.19
CA GLY A 128 5.30 -1.52 9.99
C GLY A 128 5.00 -0.17 9.35
N MET A 129 5.74 0.10 8.27
CA MET A 129 5.55 1.31 7.48
C MET A 129 4.30 1.19 6.63
N GLN A 130 3.49 2.24 6.63
CA GLN A 130 2.38 2.37 5.70
C GLN A 130 2.54 3.67 4.92
N VAL A 131 2.61 3.55 3.60
CA VAL A 131 2.58 4.67 2.67
C VAL A 131 1.38 4.50 1.75
N LYS A 132 0.58 5.56 1.59
CA LYS A 132 -0.56 5.57 0.67
C LYS A 132 -0.66 6.93 0.00
N ASP A 133 -0.84 6.94 -1.32
CA ASP A 133 -0.98 8.16 -2.12
C ASP A 133 0.16 9.18 -1.86
N GLY A 134 1.38 8.67 -1.71
CA GLY A 134 2.58 9.47 -1.39
C GLY A 134 2.66 10.00 0.04
N LYS A 135 1.72 9.63 0.92
CA LYS A 135 1.68 10.07 2.32
C LYS A 135 2.11 8.93 3.24
N VAL A 136 3.04 9.24 4.14
CA VAL A 136 3.40 8.34 5.24
C VAL A 136 2.25 8.36 6.25
N ILE A 137 1.66 7.20 6.50
CA ILE A 137 0.61 6.98 7.49
C ILE A 137 1.21 6.47 8.80
N SER A 138 2.17 5.55 8.71
CA SER A 138 2.94 5.03 9.84
C SER A 138 4.39 4.80 9.43
N ALA A 139 5.30 4.96 10.40
CA ALA A 139 6.72 4.63 10.25
C ALA A 139 6.98 3.24 10.86
N PRO A 140 7.95 2.47 10.34
CA PRO A 140 8.22 1.14 10.85
C PRO A 140 8.86 1.22 12.24
N LEU A 141 8.31 0.52 13.22
CA LEU A 141 8.93 0.36 14.54
C LEU A 141 10.19 -0.53 14.47
N ASN A 142 10.32 -1.33 13.40
CA ASN A 142 11.48 -2.17 13.14
C ASN A 142 11.76 -2.23 11.63
N THR A 143 12.92 -1.70 11.21
CA THR A 143 13.38 -1.67 9.81
C THR A 143 13.85 -3.03 9.29
N SER A 144 13.93 -4.04 10.15
CA SER A 144 14.29 -5.42 9.79
C SER A 144 13.13 -6.20 9.16
N TYR A 145 11.91 -5.68 9.12
CA TYR A 145 10.82 -6.34 8.43
C TYR A 145 10.86 -6.05 6.93
N HIS A 146 10.62 -7.08 6.12
CA HIS A 146 10.35 -6.90 4.70
C HIS A 146 9.00 -6.22 4.51
N MET A 147 8.92 -5.37 3.50
CA MET A 147 7.70 -4.68 3.13
C MET A 147 7.33 -4.97 1.70
N PHE A 148 6.04 -5.16 1.49
CA PHE A 148 5.45 -5.22 0.17
C PHE A 148 5.13 -3.81 -0.33
N GLY A 149 5.51 -3.51 -1.57
CA GLY A 149 5.18 -2.25 -2.22
C GLY A 149 4.98 -2.43 -3.72
N ILE A 150 4.45 -1.40 -4.36
CA ILE A 150 4.36 -1.26 -5.81
C ILE A 150 5.08 0.04 -6.16
N ASP A 151 6.07 -0.01 -7.05
CA ASP A 151 6.84 1.15 -7.43
C ASP A 151 6.11 2.06 -8.43
N GLY A 152 6.72 3.18 -8.82
CA GLY A 152 6.14 4.14 -9.77
C GLY A 152 5.94 3.59 -11.19
N THR A 153 6.48 2.42 -11.51
CA THR A 153 6.27 1.72 -12.79
C THR A 153 5.15 0.68 -12.72
N GLY A 154 4.58 0.45 -11.53
CA GLY A 154 3.57 -0.58 -11.29
C GLY A 154 4.15 -1.95 -10.94
N ALA A 155 5.46 -2.07 -10.77
CA ALA A 155 6.10 -3.34 -10.44
C ALA A 155 6.03 -3.62 -8.92
N PRO A 156 5.57 -4.82 -8.49
CA PRO A 156 5.56 -5.19 -7.09
C PRO A 156 6.97 -5.55 -6.60
N PHE A 157 7.28 -5.24 -5.34
CA PHE A 157 8.53 -5.61 -4.70
C PHE A 157 8.32 -6.04 -3.24
N ILE A 158 9.25 -6.86 -2.73
CA ILE A 158 9.35 -7.22 -1.31
C ILE A 158 10.79 -6.95 -0.87
N GLN A 159 11.02 -5.90 -0.09
CA GLN A 159 12.36 -5.44 0.30
C GLN A 159 12.36 -4.79 1.69
N HIS A 160 13.54 -4.59 2.27
CA HIS A 160 13.68 -3.68 3.41
C HIS A 160 13.60 -2.24 2.91
N VAL A 161 12.86 -1.39 3.62
CA VAL A 161 12.89 0.05 3.36
C VAL A 161 13.23 0.75 4.66
N ALA A 162 14.17 1.69 4.56
CA ALA A 162 14.49 2.61 5.63
C ALA A 162 13.78 3.94 5.37
N THR A 163 13.27 4.56 6.43
CA THR A 163 12.82 5.95 6.42
C THR A 163 13.79 6.80 7.20
N SER A 164 14.17 7.93 6.62
CA SER A 164 14.76 9.05 7.35
C SER A 164 13.82 10.24 7.24
N ALA A 165 13.74 11.03 8.30
CA ALA A 165 13.07 12.31 8.27
C ALA A 165 14.01 13.36 8.84
N SER A 166 13.86 14.61 8.41
CA SER A 166 14.58 15.74 8.98
C SER A 166 13.64 16.91 9.15
N PHE A 167 13.90 17.71 10.18
CA PHE A 167 13.24 18.97 10.42
C PHE A 167 14.25 20.10 10.29
N THR A 168 13.98 21.07 9.43
CA THR A 168 14.87 22.21 9.20
C THR A 168 14.10 23.49 9.49
N VAL A 169 14.66 24.36 10.32
CA VAL A 169 14.15 25.73 10.48
C VAL A 169 14.64 26.56 9.30
N ILE A 170 13.71 27.26 8.64
CA ILE A 170 14.03 28.16 7.52
C ILE A 170 14.81 29.36 8.04
N ASP A 171 16.01 29.57 7.49
CA ASP A 171 16.86 30.71 7.78
C ASP A 171 17.15 31.47 6.48
N SER A 172 16.22 32.38 6.16
CA SER A 172 16.23 33.14 4.90
C SER A 172 17.54 33.89 4.66
N VAL A 173 18.22 34.34 5.73
CA VAL A 173 19.48 35.08 5.60
C VAL A 173 20.60 34.11 5.23
N TYR A 174 20.75 33.02 5.98
CA TYR A 174 21.75 32.00 5.70
C TYR A 174 21.56 31.41 4.30
N GLU A 175 20.33 31.04 3.94
CA GLU A 175 20.00 30.47 2.63
C GLU A 175 20.31 31.44 1.48
N SER A 176 20.09 32.75 1.66
CA SER A 176 20.43 33.75 0.64
C SER A 176 21.94 33.91 0.41
N VAL A 177 22.77 33.62 1.42
CA VAL A 177 24.24 33.74 1.35
C VAL A 177 24.88 32.44 0.84
N TYR A 178 24.37 31.29 1.30
CA TYR A 178 25.02 29.99 1.08
C TYR A 178 24.28 29.07 0.10
N GLY A 179 23.05 29.42 -0.32
CA GLY A 179 22.27 28.65 -1.29
C GLY A 179 21.78 27.28 -0.79
N ALA A 180 21.84 27.04 0.52
CA ALA A 180 21.43 25.78 1.15
C ALA A 180 20.86 26.05 2.56
N SER A 181 20.07 25.10 3.07
CA SER A 181 19.55 25.12 4.43
C SER A 181 20.67 25.21 5.47
N ASN A 182 20.42 25.92 6.56
CA ASN A 182 21.37 26.01 7.67
C ASN A 182 21.50 24.64 8.37
N PRO A 183 22.69 23.98 8.34
CA PRO A 183 22.86 22.65 8.92
C PRO A 183 22.73 22.66 10.44
N GLU A 184 23.07 23.77 11.11
CA GLU A 184 22.94 23.93 12.57
C GLU A 184 21.48 24.04 13.02
N LEU A 185 20.57 24.31 12.08
CA LEU A 185 19.13 24.41 12.30
C LEU A 185 18.36 23.23 11.68
N THR A 186 19.09 22.15 11.34
CA THR A 186 18.52 20.91 10.82
C THR A 186 18.69 19.79 11.84
N ILE A 187 17.58 19.15 12.20
CA ILE A 187 17.54 17.99 13.09
C ILE A 187 17.13 16.78 12.27
N ASN A 188 17.97 15.75 12.23
CA ASN A 188 17.56 14.46 11.70
C ASN A 188 16.68 13.76 12.73
N LEU A 189 15.47 13.40 12.31
CA LEU A 189 14.55 12.54 13.05
C LEU A 189 14.96 11.11 12.73
N ASP A 190 15.84 10.55 13.56
CA ASP A 190 16.19 9.15 13.46
C ASP A 190 14.97 8.34 13.91
N GLY A 191 14.52 7.40 13.07
CA GLY A 191 13.24 6.69 13.24
C GLY A 191 13.19 5.71 14.40
N VAL A 192 14.04 5.85 15.43
CA VAL A 192 14.24 4.86 16.49
C VAL A 192 14.43 5.51 17.87
N ASN A 193 13.37 5.53 18.67
CA ASN A 193 13.34 5.37 20.14
C ASN A 193 14.28 6.17 21.10
N GLU A 194 14.92 7.26 20.71
CA GLU A 194 15.53 8.14 21.73
C GLU A 194 14.50 9.19 22.20
N PRO A 195 14.26 9.35 23.53
CA PRO A 195 13.47 10.47 24.01
C PRO A 195 14.18 11.76 23.60
N LEU A 196 13.56 12.49 22.68
CA LEU A 196 13.97 13.84 22.34
C LEU A 196 13.89 14.71 23.60
N MET A 197 15.00 14.86 24.31
CA MET A 197 15.16 15.95 25.29
C MET A 197 15.32 17.26 24.52
N LEU A 198 14.18 17.80 24.08
CA LEU A 198 14.13 19.09 23.45
C LEU A 198 14.06 20.17 24.53
N ILE A 199 15.21 20.78 24.86
CA ILE A 199 15.23 22.07 25.54
C ILE A 199 15.10 23.14 24.45
N ILE A 200 13.87 23.53 24.11
CA ILE A 200 13.66 24.75 23.32
C ILE A 200 13.94 25.94 24.25
N THR A 201 15.14 26.51 24.16
CA THR A 201 15.40 27.83 24.74
C THR A 201 14.96 28.88 23.73
N VAL A 202 13.72 29.36 23.83
CA VAL A 202 13.26 30.52 23.06
C VAL A 202 13.74 31.78 23.77
N SER A 203 14.90 32.29 23.37
CA SER A 203 15.36 33.62 23.79
C SER A 203 14.70 34.68 22.93
N PHE A 204 13.66 35.34 23.47
CA PHE A 204 13.11 36.55 22.86
C PHE A 204 14.09 37.71 23.08
N PHE A 205 14.84 38.09 22.05
CA PHE A 205 15.45 39.41 22.02
C PHE A 205 14.38 40.42 21.59
N LEU A 206 13.79 41.10 22.57
CA LEU A 206 13.09 42.35 22.33
C LEU A 206 14.13 43.36 21.86
N LEU A 207 14.18 43.62 20.55
CA LEU A 207 14.89 44.78 20.03
C LEU A 207 14.23 46.03 20.64
N PRO A 208 14.99 46.93 21.29
CA PRO A 208 14.41 48.17 21.77
C PRO A 208 13.88 48.96 20.57
N THR A 209 12.58 49.25 20.60
CA THR A 209 11.96 50.19 19.68
C THR A 209 12.67 51.53 19.85
N THR A 210 13.28 52.02 18.79
CA THR A 210 13.86 53.36 18.75
C THR A 210 12.72 54.36 18.88
N THR A 211 12.50 54.85 20.11
CA THR A 211 11.66 56.02 20.34
C THR A 211 12.37 57.23 19.74
N ASN A 212 11.86 57.62 18.58
CA ASN A 212 12.14 58.88 17.92
C ASN A 212 11.66 60.01 18.83
N LEU A 213 12.59 60.68 19.52
CA LEU A 213 12.32 61.85 20.35
C LEU A 213 13.09 63.05 19.80
N GLY A 214 12.35 63.85 19.03
CA GLY A 214 12.31 65.28 19.22
C GLY A 214 13.51 66.07 18.73
N SER A 215 13.36 66.62 17.53
CA SER A 215 13.96 67.86 17.07
C SER A 215 14.32 68.86 18.18
N ARG A 216 15.61 69.11 18.40
CA ARG A 216 16.08 70.39 18.96
C ARG A 216 16.67 71.22 17.83
N LEU A 217 15.97 72.31 17.55
CA LEU A 217 16.37 73.40 16.67
C LEU A 217 17.74 73.96 17.08
N PRO A 218 18.58 74.40 16.13
CA PRO A 218 19.78 75.16 16.44
C PRO A 218 19.41 76.59 16.86
N GLN A 219 19.74 76.98 18.09
CA GLN A 219 19.77 78.40 18.47
C GLN A 219 21.03 79.04 17.87
N LYS A 220 20.82 80.08 17.06
CA LYS A 220 21.84 80.95 16.50
C LYS A 220 21.77 82.31 17.22
N ALA A 221 22.92 82.72 17.77
CA ALA A 221 23.52 84.05 18.02
C ALA A 221 22.60 85.28 18.27
N ALA A 222 22.88 86.24 19.15
CA ALA A 222 24.10 87.07 19.38
C ALA A 222 23.72 88.11 20.49
N PRO A 223 24.54 89.13 20.85
CA PRO A 223 25.97 89.35 20.64
C PRO A 223 26.83 89.19 21.91
#